data_AF-A0A2G8XNZ8-F1
#
_entry.id   AF-A0A2G8XNZ8-F1
#
_cell.length_a   1.000
_cell.length_b   1.000
_cell.length_c   1.000
_cell.angle_alpha   90.00
_cell.angle_beta   90.00
_cell.angle_gamma   90.00
#
_symmetry.space_group_name_H-M   'P 1'
#
loop_
_entity.id
_entity.type
_entity.pdbx_description
1 polymer ?
#
loop_
_entity_poly.entity_id
_entity_poly.type
_entity_poly.pdbx_seq_one_letter_code
_entity_poly.pdbx_strand_id
1 'polypeptide(L)'
;MDGPAVDNSTEPFLRFWEKTQDGLTSSVWLSREDLHLLAAQASRRLVESLGGCMQKEQGNYSVSQLAENHTEQRQQKQGKQQTRAGAATEGIEGQTTNRTGLLKPLRGVCIAHYMTKNRVEEVILRLAAKASGYIPVTINWDADGIDRILYKIESTHCQAVIVDEEVPVACLNRLAEAAQGRFKVRDAASLTLTFLILA
;
A
#
# COMPACT_ATOMS: atom_id res chain seq x y z
N MET A 1 9.96 22.31 -1.61
CA MET A 1 8.66 22.61 -0.99
C MET A 1 8.50 21.62 0.14
N ASP A 2 9.06 21.93 1.30
CA ASP A 2 8.78 21.16 2.51
C ASP A 2 7.32 21.43 2.87
N GLY A 3 6.51 20.37 2.95
CA GLY A 3 5.11 20.49 3.35
C GLY A 3 4.98 21.07 4.77
N PRO A 4 3.79 21.51 5.17
CA PRO A 4 3.56 21.93 6.55
C PRO A 4 4.00 20.81 7.51
N ALA A 5 4.65 21.20 8.61
CA ALA A 5 5.06 20.28 9.66
C ALA A 5 3.85 19.42 10.10
N VAL A 6 4.08 18.13 10.30
CA VAL A 6 3.04 17.21 10.75
C VAL A 6 2.65 17.61 12.17
N ASP A 7 1.38 18.02 12.35
CA ASP A 7 0.80 18.34 13.66
C ASP A 7 0.65 17.05 14.47
N ASN A 8 1.57 16.83 15.41
CA ASN A 8 1.59 15.68 16.34
C ASN A 8 0.99 16.06 17.70
N SER A 9 -0.14 16.78 17.69
CA SER A 9 -0.84 17.11 18.93
C SER A 9 -1.33 15.86 19.68
N THR A 10 -1.16 15.87 21.01
CA THR A 10 -1.69 14.90 21.98
C THR A 10 -3.14 15.18 22.37
N GLU A 11 -3.72 16.28 21.89
CA GLU A 11 -5.10 16.65 22.19
C GLU A 11 -6.11 15.65 21.60
N PRO A 12 -7.28 15.45 22.25
CA PRO A 12 -8.35 14.62 21.71
C PRO A 12 -8.76 15.07 20.30
N PHE A 13 -8.62 14.18 19.32
CA PHE A 13 -8.87 14.51 17.91
C PHE A 13 -9.97 13.65 17.29
N LEU A 14 -9.86 12.33 17.41
CA LEU A 14 -10.79 11.40 16.79
C LEU A 14 -11.40 10.47 17.83
N ARG A 15 -12.71 10.26 17.71
CA ARG A 15 -13.45 9.22 18.43
C ARG A 15 -14.35 8.51 17.44
N PHE A 16 -14.53 7.21 17.64
CA PHE A 16 -15.46 6.43 16.82
C PHE A 16 -16.45 5.69 17.71
N TRP A 17 -17.54 5.25 17.10
CA TRP A 17 -18.59 4.49 17.75
C TRP A 17 -18.74 3.16 17.04
N GLU A 18 -18.80 2.10 17.85
CA GLU A 18 -19.07 0.76 17.40
C GLU A 18 -20.47 0.36 17.84
N LYS A 19 -21.20 -0.32 16.94
CA LYS A 19 -22.51 -0.87 17.26
C LYS A 19 -22.31 -2.27 17.83
N THR A 20 -22.55 -2.42 19.12
CA THR A 20 -22.54 -3.69 19.85
C THR A 20 -23.97 -4.21 20.03
N GLN A 21 -24.11 -5.40 20.64
CA GLN A 21 -25.43 -5.96 20.97
C GLN A 21 -26.18 -5.06 21.98
N ASP A 22 -25.45 -4.36 22.85
CA ASP A 22 -25.99 -3.51 23.91
C ASP A 22 -26.19 -2.04 23.49
N GLY A 23 -25.87 -1.68 22.24
CA GLY A 23 -26.08 -0.33 21.69
C GLY A 23 -24.85 0.25 21.01
N LEU A 24 -24.70 1.58 21.07
CA LEU A 24 -23.53 2.27 20.53
C LEU A 24 -22.48 2.47 21.64
N THR A 25 -21.34 1.81 21.48
CA THR A 25 -20.19 1.93 22.38
C THR A 25 -19.16 2.84 21.74
N SER A 26 -18.73 3.88 22.46
CA SER A 26 -17.72 4.81 21.98
C SER A 26 -16.30 4.33 22.32
N SER A 27 -15.36 4.55 21.42
CA SER A 27 -13.93 4.36 21.68
C SER A 27 -13.39 5.37 22.71
N VAL A 28 -12.16 5.12 23.18
CA VAL A 28 -11.31 6.17 23.74
C VAL A 28 -11.00 7.23 22.66
N TRP A 29 -10.68 8.44 23.09
CA TRP A 29 -10.19 9.48 22.18
C TRP A 29 -8.80 9.10 21.68
N LEU A 30 -8.59 9.27 20.38
CA LEU A 30 -7.30 9.17 19.73
C LEU A 30 -6.78 10.58 19.43
N SER A 31 -5.54 10.83 19.81
CA SER A 31 -4.81 12.04 19.42
C SER A 31 -4.26 11.92 17.99
N ARG A 32 -3.70 13.01 17.46
CA ARG A 32 -2.99 12.94 16.16
C ARG A 32 -1.73 12.10 16.29
N GLU A 33 -1.02 12.22 17.41
CA GLU A 33 0.17 11.40 17.71
C GLU A 33 -0.17 9.90 17.68
N ASP A 34 -1.27 9.48 18.30
CA ASP A 34 -1.73 8.08 18.30
C ASP A 34 -1.98 7.59 16.87
N LEU A 35 -2.71 8.38 16.07
CA LEU A 35 -3.00 8.03 14.68
C LEU A 35 -1.73 7.93 13.83
N HIS A 36 -0.75 8.81 14.04
CA HIS A 36 0.53 8.75 13.34
C HIS A 36 1.35 7.54 13.76
N LEU A 37 1.35 7.18 15.04
CA LEU A 37 2.01 5.98 15.56
C LEU A 37 1.38 4.71 14.96
N LEU A 38 0.04 4.60 15.00
CA LEU A 38 -0.69 3.47 14.42
C LEU A 38 -0.46 3.36 12.91
N ALA A 39 -0.46 4.48 12.19
CA ALA A 39 -0.18 4.51 10.75
C ALA A 39 1.26 4.07 10.43
N ALA A 40 2.25 4.49 11.23
CA ALA A 40 3.63 4.06 11.08
C ALA A 40 3.80 2.56 11.33
N GLN A 41 3.10 2.02 12.33
CA GLN A 41 3.08 0.58 12.61
C GLN A 41 2.42 -0.21 11.47
N ALA A 42 1.25 0.23 10.99
CA ALA A 42 0.54 -0.41 9.88
C ALA A 42 1.39 -0.40 8.59
N SER A 43 2.04 0.73 8.29
CA SER A 43 3.00 0.84 7.18
C SER A 43 4.13 -0.19 7.29
N ARG A 44 4.76 -0.31 8.46
CA ARG A 44 5.84 -1.28 8.70
C ARG A 44 5.36 -2.71 8.48
N ARG A 45 4.22 -3.09 9.08
CA ARG A 45 3.64 -4.43 8.95
C ARG A 45 3.26 -4.73 7.50
N LEU A 46 2.73 -3.76 6.76
CA LEU A 46 2.46 -3.90 5.33
C LEU A 46 3.73 -4.21 4.56
N VAL A 47 4.78 -3.40 4.75
CA VAL A 47 6.09 -3.60 4.12
C VAL A 47 6.64 -5.00 4.39
N GLU A 48 6.65 -5.45 5.65
CA GLU A 48 7.09 -6.79 6.05
C GLU A 48 6.25 -7.88 5.38
N SER A 49 4.92 -7.70 5.36
CA SER A 49 4.00 -8.67 4.79
C SER A 49 4.13 -8.81 3.26
N LEU A 50 4.59 -7.75 2.57
CA LEU A 50 4.77 -7.71 1.12
C LEU A 50 6.18 -8.12 0.70
N GLY A 51 7.21 -7.72 1.46
CA GLY A 51 8.64 -7.87 1.15
C GLY A 51 9.20 -9.30 1.06
N GLY A 52 8.44 -10.33 1.44
CA GLY A 52 8.88 -11.73 1.37
C GLY A 52 8.62 -12.47 0.05
N CYS A 53 7.88 -11.88 -0.91
CA CYS A 53 7.54 -12.59 -2.15
C CYS A 53 7.14 -11.58 -3.23
N MET A 54 7.98 -11.45 -4.27
CA MET A 54 7.60 -11.44 -5.69
C MET A 54 8.88 -11.59 -6.52
N GLN A 55 8.99 -12.68 -7.29
CA GLN A 55 10.02 -12.80 -8.31
C GLN A 55 9.78 -11.73 -9.37
N LYS A 56 10.88 -11.14 -9.89
CA LYS A 56 10.85 -10.16 -10.97
C LYS A 56 10.24 -10.80 -12.21
N GLU A 57 9.01 -10.47 -12.56
CA GLU A 57 8.66 -10.41 -13.98
C GLU A 57 9.16 -9.06 -14.50
N GLN A 58 10.26 -9.11 -15.25
CA GLN A 58 10.73 -8.01 -16.07
C GLN A 58 9.74 -7.80 -17.23
N GLY A 59 8.60 -7.17 -16.93
CA GLY A 59 7.77 -6.54 -17.93
C GLY A 59 8.23 -5.09 -18.10
N ASN A 60 9.00 -4.81 -19.14
CA ASN A 60 9.23 -3.43 -19.60
C ASN A 60 7.89 -2.81 -20.00
N TYR A 61 7.18 -2.17 -19.07
CA TYR A 61 6.03 -1.33 -19.40
C TYR A 61 6.47 0.14 -19.36
N SER A 62 6.79 0.65 -20.55
CA SER A 62 6.94 2.08 -20.80
C SER A 62 5.55 2.72 -20.72
N VAL A 63 5.36 3.64 -19.77
CA VAL A 63 4.20 4.53 -19.73
C VAL A 63 4.36 5.55 -20.84
N SER A 64 3.89 5.22 -22.04
CA SER A 64 3.69 6.16 -23.15
C SER A 64 3.10 5.44 -24.36
N GLN A 65 1.80 5.13 -24.30
CA GLN A 65 0.98 4.84 -25.49
C GLN A 65 -0.52 4.89 -25.14
N LEU A 66 -0.97 6.09 -24.77
CA LEU A 66 -2.38 6.49 -24.79
C LEU A 66 -2.43 7.91 -25.35
N ALA A 67 -2.13 8.03 -26.64
CA ALA A 67 -2.44 9.19 -27.48
C ALA A 67 -2.18 8.79 -28.93
N GLU A 68 -3.20 8.24 -29.58
CA GLU A 68 -3.21 8.08 -31.02
C GLU A 68 -3.60 9.39 -31.70
N ASN A 69 -2.84 9.71 -32.75
CA ASN A 69 -3.25 10.40 -33.97
C ASN A 69 -3.54 11.91 -33.89
N HIS A 70 -2.54 12.73 -34.24
CA HIS A 70 -2.63 13.66 -35.37
C HIS A 70 -1.25 14.25 -35.76
N THR A 71 -0.81 13.84 -36.96
CA THR A 71 -0.06 14.56 -38.01
C THR A 71 1.24 15.36 -37.73
N GLU A 72 2.22 15.02 -38.60
CA GLU A 72 3.23 15.88 -39.25
C GLU A 72 4.66 16.02 -38.68
N GLN A 73 5.56 15.26 -39.33
CA GLN A 73 6.84 15.67 -39.92
C GLN A 73 7.72 16.69 -39.16
N ARG A 74 8.90 16.24 -38.71
CA ARG A 74 10.20 16.84 -39.11
C ARG A 74 11.42 16.08 -38.57
N GLN A 75 12.19 15.58 -39.53
CA GLN A 75 13.65 15.63 -39.68
C GLN A 75 14.60 15.13 -38.56
N GLN A 76 15.32 14.08 -38.97
CA GLN A 76 16.65 13.65 -38.57
C GLN A 76 17.64 14.77 -38.18
N LYS A 77 18.45 14.52 -37.15
CA LYS A 77 19.87 14.90 -37.16
C LYS A 77 20.72 13.95 -36.31
N GLN A 78 21.74 13.41 -36.97
CA GLN A 78 22.82 12.59 -36.44
C GLN A 78 23.69 13.37 -35.44
N GLY A 79 24.28 12.67 -34.47
CA GLY A 79 25.35 13.15 -33.61
C GLY A 79 26.19 11.99 -33.09
N LYS A 80 27.45 11.95 -33.55
CA LYS A 80 28.49 10.92 -33.38
C LYS A 80 29.17 10.96 -32.00
N GLN A 81 29.79 9.80 -31.67
CA GLN A 81 31.04 9.60 -30.89
C GLN A 81 30.94 9.92 -29.37
N GLN A 82 31.63 9.24 -28.44
CA GLN A 82 33.00 8.71 -28.50
C GLN A 82 33.26 7.73 -27.33
N THR A 83 34.06 6.72 -27.61
CA THR A 83 34.70 5.75 -26.71
C THR A 83 35.69 6.36 -25.72
N ARG A 84 35.81 5.78 -24.51
CA ARG A 84 37.13 5.51 -23.89
C ARG A 84 37.07 4.40 -22.83
N ALA A 85 38.06 3.52 -22.91
CA ALA A 85 38.30 2.36 -22.06
C ALA A 85 39.17 2.69 -20.83
N GLY A 86 39.11 1.81 -19.83
CA GLY A 86 40.28 1.42 -19.03
C GLY A 86 40.18 1.64 -17.52
N ALA A 87 40.10 0.54 -16.76
CA ALA A 87 41.17 0.06 -15.86
C ALA A 87 40.58 -0.78 -14.71
N ALA A 88 41.04 -2.02 -14.63
CA ALA A 88 40.79 -2.95 -13.53
C ALA A 88 41.86 -2.79 -12.44
N THR A 89 41.45 -2.87 -11.18
CA THR A 89 42.29 -3.43 -10.10
C THR A 89 41.40 -3.97 -8.98
N GLU A 90 41.70 -5.20 -8.56
CA GLU A 90 41.07 -5.98 -7.50
C GLU A 90 41.69 -5.72 -6.11
N GLY A 91 40.95 -6.11 -5.05
CA GLY A 91 41.41 -6.29 -3.66
C GLY A 91 41.10 -5.08 -2.76
N ILE A 92 40.54 -5.19 -1.56
CA ILE A 92 40.58 -6.26 -0.55
C ILE A 92 39.27 -6.27 0.25
N GLU A 93 38.91 -7.48 0.69
CA GLU A 93 37.73 -7.89 1.44
C GLU A 93 37.50 -7.14 2.76
N GLY A 94 36.24 -6.76 2.97
CA GLY A 94 35.67 -6.39 4.26
C GLY A 94 34.26 -6.94 4.36
N GLN A 95 34.15 -8.25 4.61
CA GLN A 95 32.89 -8.92 4.94
C GLN A 95 32.25 -8.24 6.16
N THR A 96 31.21 -7.46 5.93
CA THR A 96 30.19 -7.16 6.95
C THR A 96 28.85 -7.59 6.37
N THR A 97 28.44 -8.79 6.75
CA THR A 97 27.14 -9.37 6.43
C THR A 97 26.03 -8.67 7.23
N ASN A 98 25.68 -7.46 6.85
CA ASN A 98 24.43 -6.83 7.27
C ASN A 98 23.50 -6.76 6.06
N ARG A 99 22.99 -7.92 5.65
CA ARG A 99 21.80 -7.98 4.78
C ARG A 99 20.57 -7.72 5.64
N THR A 100 20.44 -6.51 6.19
CA THR A 100 19.11 -5.89 6.31
C THR A 100 18.65 -5.73 4.87
N GLY A 101 17.93 -6.74 4.36
CA GLY A 101 17.29 -6.64 3.06
C GLY A 101 16.47 -5.35 3.09
N LEU A 102 16.91 -4.36 2.32
CA LEU A 102 16.27 -3.05 2.28
C LEU A 102 14.83 -3.30 1.84
N LEU A 103 13.92 -3.28 2.81
CA LEU A 103 12.52 -3.57 2.55
C LEU A 103 12.04 -2.63 1.45
N LYS A 104 11.43 -3.18 0.40
CA LYS A 104 11.03 -2.41 -0.77
C LYS A 104 10.05 -1.31 -0.32
N PRO A 105 10.29 -0.03 -0.66
CA PRO A 105 9.35 1.03 -0.37
C PRO A 105 7.98 0.74 -1.02
N LEU A 106 6.88 1.01 -0.32
CA LEU A 106 5.52 0.84 -0.87
C LEU A 106 5.13 1.93 -1.87
N ARG A 107 6.04 2.87 -2.17
CA ARG A 107 5.78 4.00 -3.05
C ARG A 107 5.24 3.52 -4.41
N GLY A 108 4.04 3.97 -4.78
CA GLY A 108 3.37 3.63 -6.03
C GLY A 108 2.73 2.25 -6.07
N VAL A 109 2.81 1.44 -5.00
CA VAL A 109 2.13 0.15 -4.92
C VAL A 109 0.64 0.38 -4.74
N CYS A 110 -0.19 -0.19 -5.61
CA CYS A 110 -1.64 -0.18 -5.42
C CYS A 110 -2.04 -1.22 -4.37
N ILE A 111 -2.84 -0.81 -3.38
CA ILE A 111 -3.39 -1.70 -2.35
C ILE A 111 -4.88 -1.41 -2.21
N ALA A 112 -5.71 -2.43 -2.43
CA ALA A 112 -7.15 -2.29 -2.29
C ALA A 112 -7.56 -2.31 -0.81
N HIS A 113 -8.45 -1.40 -0.43
CA HIS A 113 -9.10 -1.40 0.88
C HIS A 113 -10.54 -1.89 0.68
N TYR A 114 -10.81 -3.14 1.08
CA TYR A 114 -12.13 -3.75 1.02
C TYR A 114 -12.67 -3.98 2.43
N MET A 115 -13.29 -2.93 2.96
CA MET A 115 -13.99 -2.98 4.25
C MET A 115 -15.49 -3.22 4.02
N THR A 116 -16.21 -3.63 5.06
CA THR A 116 -17.67 -3.84 5.07
C THR A 116 -18.45 -2.67 5.65
N LYS A 117 -17.76 -1.74 6.31
CA LYS A 117 -18.32 -0.52 6.90
C LYS A 117 -17.22 0.53 7.10
N ASN A 118 -17.62 1.73 7.51
CA ASN A 118 -16.66 2.76 7.93
C ASN A 118 -15.98 2.31 9.23
N ARG A 119 -14.66 2.09 9.16
CA ARG A 119 -13.84 1.54 10.23
C ARG A 119 -12.66 2.45 10.55
N VAL A 120 -12.21 2.48 11.81
CA VAL A 120 -11.05 3.30 12.22
C VAL A 120 -9.76 2.81 11.54
N GLU A 121 -9.68 1.52 11.26
CA GLU A 121 -8.61 0.87 10.52
C GLU A 121 -8.43 1.51 9.14
N GLU A 122 -9.52 1.87 8.46
CA GLU A 122 -9.43 2.51 7.15
C GLU A 122 -8.82 3.92 7.24
N VAL A 123 -9.08 4.66 8.32
CA VAL A 123 -8.45 5.96 8.59
C VAL A 123 -6.95 5.78 8.83
N ILE A 124 -6.58 4.82 9.68
CA ILE A 124 -5.19 4.48 9.98
C ILE A 124 -4.44 4.08 8.70
N LEU A 125 -5.05 3.22 7.87
CA LEU A 125 -4.48 2.76 6.61
C LEU A 125 -4.33 3.90 5.59
N ARG A 126 -5.29 4.82 5.48
CA ARG A 126 -5.13 6.02 4.62
C ARG A 126 -3.97 6.91 5.07
N LEU A 127 -3.77 7.06 6.39
CA LEU A 127 -2.61 7.76 6.93
C LEU A 127 -1.30 6.99 6.64
N ALA A 128 -1.32 5.66 6.75
CA ALA A 128 -0.20 4.81 6.39
C ALA A 128 0.13 4.92 4.89
N ALA A 129 -0.87 5.01 4.02
CA ALA A 129 -0.72 5.25 2.58
C ALA A 129 0.01 6.57 2.32
N LYS A 130 -0.41 7.65 2.98
CA LYS A 130 0.26 8.95 2.89
C LYS A 130 1.71 8.88 3.37
N ALA A 131 1.98 8.19 4.47
CA ALA A 131 3.33 8.08 5.05
C ALA A 131 4.28 7.21 4.22
N SER A 132 3.77 6.13 3.62
CA SER A 132 4.57 5.14 2.88
C SER A 132 4.60 5.35 1.36
N GLY A 133 3.65 6.12 0.83
CA GLY A 133 3.49 6.43 -0.58
C GLY A 133 2.77 5.37 -1.42
N TYR A 134 2.13 4.37 -0.80
CA TYR A 134 1.28 3.43 -1.54
C TYR A 134 -0.01 4.12 -1.99
N ILE A 135 -0.63 3.60 -3.05
CA ILE A 135 -1.84 4.14 -3.65
C ILE A 135 -3.03 3.31 -3.15
N PRO A 136 -3.90 3.86 -2.28
CA PRO A 136 -5.08 3.13 -1.82
C PRO A 136 -6.13 3.07 -2.93
N VAL A 137 -6.60 1.86 -3.23
CA VAL A 137 -7.74 1.63 -4.13
C VAL A 137 -8.96 1.39 -3.25
N THR A 138 -9.77 2.42 -3.07
CA THR A 138 -10.96 2.35 -2.19
C THR A 138 -12.07 1.55 -2.86
N ILE A 139 -12.54 0.53 -2.15
CA ILE A 139 -13.76 -0.21 -2.50
C ILE A 139 -14.94 0.44 -1.78
N ASN A 140 -16.03 0.69 -2.51
CA ASN A 140 -17.27 1.16 -1.92
C ASN A 140 -18.03 -0.07 -1.40
N TRP A 141 -18.03 -0.25 -0.09
CA TRP A 141 -18.64 -1.41 0.58
C TRP A 141 -20.15 -1.53 0.36
N ASP A 142 -20.84 -0.39 0.14
CA ASP A 142 -22.28 -0.35 -0.05
C ASP A 142 -22.71 -0.62 -1.50
N ALA A 143 -21.80 -0.42 -2.47
CA ALA A 143 -22.15 -0.44 -3.90
C ALA A 143 -21.36 -1.44 -4.74
N ASP A 144 -20.14 -1.82 -4.34
CA ASP A 144 -19.30 -2.73 -5.12
C ASP A 144 -19.58 -4.19 -4.74
N GLY A 145 -20.24 -4.92 -5.64
CA GLY A 145 -20.28 -6.39 -5.57
C GLY A 145 -18.92 -7.01 -5.91
N ILE A 146 -18.73 -8.29 -5.56
CA ILE A 146 -17.43 -8.99 -5.68
C ILE A 146 -16.79 -8.89 -7.07
N ASP A 147 -17.57 -8.94 -8.16
CA ASP A 147 -17.02 -8.83 -9.51
C ASP A 147 -16.47 -7.43 -9.81
N ARG A 148 -17.12 -6.39 -9.29
CA ARG A 148 -16.64 -5.00 -9.38
C ARG A 148 -15.37 -4.80 -8.56
N ILE A 149 -15.29 -5.44 -7.39
CA ILE A 149 -14.11 -5.44 -6.52
C ILE A 149 -12.93 -6.08 -7.24
N LEU A 150 -13.11 -7.29 -7.78
CA LEU A 150 -12.08 -8.00 -8.55
C LEU A 150 -11.63 -7.20 -9.77
N TYR A 151 -12.57 -6.57 -10.49
CA TYR A 151 -12.24 -5.66 -11.60
C TYR A 151 -11.35 -4.49 -11.15
N LYS A 152 -11.66 -3.84 -10.01
CA LYS A 152 -10.83 -2.74 -9.48
C LYS A 152 -9.44 -3.22 -9.10
N ILE A 153 -9.33 -4.37 -8.42
CA ILE A 153 -8.06 -4.99 -8.04
C ILE A 153 -7.20 -5.26 -9.29
N GLU A 154 -7.80 -5.87 -10.31
CA GLU A 154 -7.11 -6.23 -11.56
C GLU A 154 -6.66 -4.99 -12.34
N SER A 155 -7.60 -4.08 -12.62
CA SER A 155 -7.37 -2.89 -13.46
C SER A 155 -6.37 -1.90 -12.86
N THR A 156 -6.15 -1.97 -11.55
CA THR A 156 -5.19 -1.13 -10.83
C THR A 156 -3.90 -1.88 -10.46
N HIS A 157 -3.78 -3.16 -10.83
CA HIS A 157 -2.64 -4.02 -10.50
C HIS A 157 -2.30 -4.00 -9.00
N CYS A 158 -3.32 -4.12 -8.15
CA CYS A 158 -3.13 -4.17 -6.71
C CYS A 158 -2.21 -5.33 -6.31
N GLN A 159 -1.20 -5.07 -5.47
CA GLN A 159 -0.32 -6.13 -4.92
C GLN A 159 -0.88 -6.74 -3.63
N ALA A 160 -1.86 -6.06 -3.02
CA ALA A 160 -2.59 -6.58 -1.88
C ALA A 160 -4.01 -6.05 -1.79
N VAL A 161 -4.83 -6.78 -1.06
CA VAL A 161 -6.19 -6.43 -0.66
C VAL A 161 -6.24 -6.53 0.86
N ILE A 162 -6.64 -5.45 1.51
CA ILE A 162 -6.87 -5.41 2.95
C ILE A 162 -8.37 -5.59 3.19
N VAL A 163 -8.73 -6.57 3.99
CA VAL A 163 -10.11 -6.93 4.34
C VAL A 163 -10.34 -6.77 5.84
N ASP A 164 -11.58 -6.50 6.25
CA ASP A 164 -11.96 -6.65 7.66
C ASP A 164 -12.61 -8.00 7.95
N GLU A 165 -12.79 -8.31 9.24
CA GLU A 165 -13.30 -9.58 9.75
C GLU A 165 -14.75 -9.91 9.32
N GLU A 166 -15.53 -8.89 8.93
CA GLU A 166 -16.94 -9.04 8.55
C GLU A 166 -17.11 -9.31 7.05
N VAL A 167 -16.04 -9.31 6.25
CA VAL A 167 -16.11 -9.67 4.83
C VAL A 167 -16.65 -11.11 4.69
N PRO A 168 -17.76 -11.32 3.95
CA PRO A 168 -18.35 -12.65 3.82
C PRO A 168 -17.37 -13.70 3.29
N VAL A 169 -17.43 -14.91 3.85
CA VAL A 169 -16.56 -16.04 3.47
C VAL A 169 -16.61 -16.32 1.96
N ALA A 170 -17.78 -16.20 1.33
CA ALA A 170 -17.91 -16.35 -0.11
C ALA A 170 -17.07 -15.33 -0.91
N CYS A 171 -17.01 -14.07 -0.44
CA CYS A 171 -16.15 -13.04 -1.03
C CYS A 171 -14.66 -13.33 -0.78
N LEU A 172 -14.31 -13.83 0.42
CA LEU A 172 -12.93 -14.24 0.73
C LEU A 172 -12.46 -15.39 -0.18
N ASN A 173 -13.32 -16.39 -0.41
CA ASN A 173 -13.02 -17.49 -1.32
C ASN A 173 -12.78 -16.98 -2.75
N ARG A 174 -13.64 -16.08 -3.24
CA ARG A 174 -13.48 -15.42 -4.55
C ARG A 174 -12.17 -14.64 -4.65
N LEU A 175 -11.78 -13.92 -3.59
CA LEU A 175 -10.49 -13.22 -3.53
C LEU A 175 -9.30 -14.19 -3.54
N ALA A 176 -9.39 -15.30 -2.81
CA ALA A 176 -8.35 -16.33 -2.78
C ALA A 176 -8.20 -17.02 -4.13
N GLU A 177 -9.31 -17.36 -4.77
CA GLU A 177 -9.37 -17.92 -6.14
C GLU A 177 -8.81 -16.95 -7.17
N ALA A 178 -9.02 -15.64 -7.01
CA ALA A 178 -8.46 -14.63 -7.91
C ALA A 178 -7.00 -14.32 -7.59
N ALA A 179 -6.58 -14.45 -6.33
CA ALA A 179 -5.23 -14.11 -5.90
C ALA A 179 -4.21 -14.91 -6.71
N GLN A 180 -4.24 -16.25 -6.71
CA GLN A 180 -3.33 -17.12 -7.48
C GLN A 180 -1.86 -16.65 -7.51
N GLY A 181 -1.37 -16.04 -6.42
CA GLY A 181 -0.03 -15.45 -6.33
C GLY A 181 0.15 -14.03 -6.89
N ARG A 182 -0.88 -13.43 -7.52
CA ARG A 182 -0.90 -12.08 -8.10
C ARG A 182 -1.03 -10.97 -7.05
N PHE A 183 -1.77 -11.21 -5.98
CA PHE A 183 -1.87 -10.29 -4.85
C PHE A 183 -2.04 -11.04 -3.52
N LYS A 184 -1.77 -10.34 -2.41
CA LYS A 184 -1.92 -10.88 -1.05
C LYS A 184 -3.19 -10.38 -0.39
N VAL A 185 -3.95 -11.25 0.27
CA VAL A 185 -5.07 -10.84 1.15
C VAL A 185 -4.53 -10.65 2.57
N ARG A 186 -4.87 -9.52 3.20
CA ARG A 186 -4.43 -9.17 4.55
C ARG A 186 -5.62 -8.72 5.39
N ASP A 187 -5.62 -9.13 6.65
CA ASP A 187 -6.60 -8.67 7.62
C ASP A 187 -6.21 -7.27 8.15
N ALA A 188 -7.18 -6.36 8.20
CA ALA A 188 -7.00 -4.98 8.66
C ALA A 188 -6.54 -4.93 10.11
N ALA A 189 -7.19 -5.71 10.99
CA ALA A 189 -6.88 -5.77 12.41
C ALA A 189 -5.42 -6.19 12.65
N SER A 190 -4.92 -7.18 11.91
CA SER A 190 -3.51 -7.61 11.98
C SER A 190 -2.50 -6.49 11.65
N LEU A 191 -2.91 -5.48 10.88
CA LEU A 191 -2.06 -4.35 10.48
C LEU A 191 -2.17 -3.17 11.43
N THR A 192 -3.34 -2.93 12.01
CA THR A 192 -3.64 -1.68 12.73
C THR A 192 -3.72 -1.84 14.23
N LEU A 193 -4.07 -3.02 14.76
CA LEU A 193 -4.16 -3.23 16.19
C LEU A 193 -2.78 -3.52 16.79
N THR A 194 -2.41 -2.74 17.80
CA THR A 194 -1.40 -3.14 18.78
C THR A 194 -2.13 -3.94 19.87
N PHE A 195 -1.56 -5.04 20.39
CA PHE A 195 -2.09 -5.78 21.55
C PHE A 195 -2.08 -4.96 22.87
N LEU A 196 -2.31 -3.65 22.81
CA LEU A 196 -2.01 -2.67 23.86
C LEU A 196 -3.17 -1.70 24.13
N ILE A 197 -4.42 -2.15 23.98
CA ILE A 197 -5.58 -1.42 24.53
C ILE A 197 -6.40 -2.38 25.41
N LEU A 198 -5.81 -2.74 26.54
CA LEU A 198 -6.55 -3.09 27.76
C LEU A 198 -5.84 -2.41 28.92
N ALA A 199 -6.29 -1.21 29.25
CA ALA A 199 -6.24 -0.60 30.58
C ALA A 199 -7.36 0.44 30.66
#